data_AF-A0A158JPP2-F1
#
_entry.id   AF-A0A158JPP2-F1
#
_cell.length_a   1.000
_cell.length_b   1.000
_cell.length_c   1.000
_cell.angle_alpha   90.00
_cell.angle_beta   90.00
_cell.angle_gamma   90.00
#
_symmetry.space_group_name_H-M   'P 1'
#
loop_
_entity.id
_entity.type
_entity.pdbx_description
1 polymer ?
#
loop_
_entity_poly.entity_id
_entity_poly.type
_entity_poly.pdbx_seq_one_letter_code
_entity_poly.pdbx_strand_id
1 'polypeptide(L)'
;MCPSSRPIGQRVGIFDDAAPPCRLKFVAYARCNTLVLPQCFMQLEFLISMTDSAPDPHTDEDTTLYEDRLWRDDGWTARVIKNEDDDGWAVEMIKDGEAEPALTGPWTMGRDKKNPKPLDPNAFRTLVKTASEVLRRHEQQRHAMLHKDFTVRADGEDVTVSLDIVPDEDDPYADLKALDSFGALLAHVRVSAGFKLSKTSAQAWVDNDFRKPD
;
A
#
# COMPACT_ATOMS: atom_id res chain seq x y z
N MET A 1 38.75 -8.60 -56.59
CA MET A 1 39.12 -7.63 -55.54
C MET A 1 38.37 -7.96 -54.25
N CYS A 2 39.07 -8.36 -53.19
CA CYS A 2 38.64 -8.15 -51.80
C CYS A 2 39.12 -6.74 -51.38
N PRO A 3 38.52 -6.07 -50.38
CA PRO A 3 38.78 -6.34 -48.94
C PRO A 3 37.48 -6.15 -48.10
N SER A 4 37.37 -6.29 -46.77
CA SER A 4 38.28 -6.33 -45.64
C SER A 4 37.55 -7.00 -44.47
N SER A 5 38.27 -7.88 -43.77
CA SER A 5 37.94 -8.40 -42.45
C SER A 5 37.81 -7.29 -41.40
N ARG A 6 37.03 -7.55 -40.34
CA ARG A 6 37.24 -6.96 -39.00
C ARG A 6 37.47 -8.09 -37.98
N PRO A 7 38.48 -7.98 -37.10
CA PRO A 7 38.71 -8.96 -36.04
C PRO A 7 38.11 -8.55 -34.68
N ILE A 8 37.66 -9.58 -33.96
CA ILE A 8 37.89 -9.94 -32.54
C ILE A 8 37.91 -8.82 -31.49
N GLY A 9 36.98 -8.91 -30.54
CA GLY A 9 36.99 -8.21 -29.25
C GLY A 9 36.27 -9.04 -28.19
N GLN A 10 37.05 -9.93 -27.57
CA GLN A 10 36.72 -10.85 -26.49
C GLN A 10 36.33 -10.09 -25.21
N ARG A 11 35.21 -10.44 -24.56
CA ARG A 11 34.85 -9.93 -23.23
C ARG A 11 34.85 -11.07 -22.22
N VAL A 12 35.98 -11.19 -21.51
CA VAL A 12 36.16 -12.01 -20.30
C VAL A 12 35.88 -11.14 -19.07
N GLY A 13 35.36 -11.78 -18.02
CA GLY A 13 35.08 -11.23 -16.69
C GLY A 13 33.72 -11.76 -16.27
N ILE A 14 33.59 -12.98 -15.74
CA ILE A 14 34.01 -13.39 -14.39
C ILE A 14 33.73 -12.26 -13.40
N PHE A 15 32.54 -12.28 -12.84
CA PHE A 15 32.27 -11.73 -11.52
C PHE A 15 31.67 -12.88 -10.70
N ASP A 16 32.53 -13.43 -9.85
CA ASP A 16 32.18 -14.16 -8.65
C ASP A 16 31.32 -13.23 -7.77
N ASP A 17 30.04 -13.56 -7.58
CA ASP A 17 29.22 -12.96 -6.53
C ASP A 17 28.85 -14.07 -5.54
N ALA A 18 29.79 -14.31 -4.63
CA ALA A 18 29.60 -15.13 -3.45
C ALA A 18 28.95 -14.26 -2.36
N ALA A 19 27.62 -14.26 -2.29
CA ALA A 19 26.87 -13.70 -1.16
C ALA A 19 26.30 -14.84 -0.27
N PRO A 20 26.72 -14.95 1.01
CA PRO A 20 26.11 -15.89 1.95
C PRO A 20 24.81 -15.32 2.54
N PRO A 21 23.74 -16.13 2.72
CA PRO A 21 22.54 -15.68 3.42
C PRO A 21 22.79 -15.64 4.94
N CYS A 22 22.84 -14.43 5.50
CA CYS A 22 22.74 -14.20 6.93
C CYS A 22 21.36 -14.61 7.44
N ARG A 23 21.37 -15.70 8.21
CA ARG A 23 20.24 -16.34 8.88
C ARG A 23 19.78 -15.50 10.08
N LEU A 24 18.74 -14.68 9.90
CA LEU A 24 18.12 -13.93 11.00
C LEU A 24 17.29 -14.90 11.87
N LYS A 25 17.66 -15.04 13.14
CA LYS A 25 16.91 -15.78 14.15
C LYS A 25 15.76 -14.90 14.64
N PHE A 26 14.51 -15.32 14.39
CA PHE A 26 13.35 -14.77 15.09
C PHE A 26 13.37 -15.27 16.54
N VAL A 27 13.47 -14.34 17.49
CA VAL A 27 13.21 -14.61 18.91
C VAL A 27 11.73 -14.32 19.15
N ALA A 28 10.94 -15.38 19.34
CA ALA A 28 9.57 -15.28 19.80
C ALA A 28 9.57 -14.92 21.29
N TYR A 29 8.89 -13.84 21.66
CA TYR A 29 8.48 -13.59 23.04
C TYR A 29 6.96 -13.76 23.14
N ALA A 30 6.56 -14.92 23.64
CA ALA A 30 5.24 -15.15 24.18
C ALA A 30 5.16 -14.49 25.56
N ARG A 31 4.14 -13.67 25.78
CA ARG A 31 3.64 -13.37 27.13
C ARG A 31 2.13 -13.51 27.16
N CYS A 32 1.73 -14.70 27.60
CA CYS A 32 0.46 -14.98 28.24
C CYS A 32 0.49 -14.31 29.63
N ASN A 33 -0.48 -13.46 29.95
CA ASN A 33 -0.82 -13.22 31.34
C ASN A 33 -2.30 -12.83 31.49
N THR A 34 -3.09 -13.86 31.77
CA THR A 34 -4.39 -13.79 32.43
C THR A 34 -4.27 -13.03 33.75
N LEU A 35 -5.29 -12.22 34.10
CA LEU A 35 -6.01 -12.21 35.39
C LEU A 35 -6.78 -10.87 35.51
N VAL A 36 -8.11 -10.93 35.37
CA VAL A 36 -9.09 -10.82 36.46
C VAL A 36 -9.47 -9.37 36.79
N LEU A 37 -10.67 -9.03 36.30
CA LEU A 37 -11.50 -7.91 36.71
C LEU A 37 -11.98 -8.09 38.16
N PRO A 38 -12.10 -7.01 38.94
CA PRO A 38 -13.20 -6.87 39.89
C PRO A 38 -14.21 -5.88 39.33
N GLN A 39 -15.45 -6.35 39.24
CA GLN A 39 -16.63 -5.51 39.02
C GLN A 39 -16.89 -4.67 40.27
N CYS A 40 -17.23 -3.38 40.10
CA CYS A 40 -18.39 -2.77 40.75
C CYS A 40 -18.57 -1.28 40.40
N PHE A 41 -19.83 -0.95 40.11
CA PHE A 41 -20.54 0.26 40.55
C PHE A 41 -20.39 1.60 39.79
N MET A 42 -21.45 1.91 39.02
CA MET A 42 -22.35 3.10 39.08
C MET A 42 -22.79 3.40 37.64
N GLN A 43 -23.90 2.84 37.16
CA GLN A 43 -25.28 3.30 37.38
C GLN A 43 -25.47 4.77 36.99
N LEU A 44 -25.80 4.98 35.71
CA LEU A 44 -26.68 6.08 35.31
C LEU A 44 -27.70 5.53 34.31
N GLU A 45 -28.96 5.70 34.68
CA GLU A 45 -30.12 5.12 34.05
C GLU A 45 -30.38 5.73 32.68
N PHE A 46 -30.56 4.88 31.67
CA PHE A 46 -31.36 5.25 30.51
C PHE A 46 -32.36 4.14 30.24
N LEU A 47 -33.61 4.47 30.57
CA LEU A 47 -34.78 3.63 30.39
C LEU A 47 -35.11 3.58 28.89
N ILE A 48 -34.74 2.48 28.22
CA ILE A 48 -35.33 2.11 26.93
C ILE A 48 -35.93 0.72 27.09
N SER A 49 -37.21 0.65 26.74
CA SER A 49 -38.11 -0.49 26.82
C SER A 49 -37.51 -1.78 26.25
N MET A 50 -37.77 -2.90 26.95
CA MET A 50 -37.59 -4.24 26.41
C MET A 50 -38.35 -4.40 25.09
N THR A 51 -37.61 -4.69 24.03
CA THR A 51 -38.07 -5.57 22.95
C THR A 51 -37.16 -6.78 22.96
N ASP A 52 -37.71 -7.89 23.42
CA ASP A 52 -37.18 -9.24 23.31
C ASP A 52 -37.02 -9.59 21.82
N SER A 53 -35.78 -9.60 21.35
CA SER A 53 -35.35 -10.32 20.15
C SER A 53 -33.85 -10.54 20.32
N ALA A 54 -33.50 -11.77 20.67
CA ALA A 54 -32.12 -12.20 20.81
C ALA A 54 -31.30 -11.79 19.57
N PRO A 55 -30.06 -11.31 19.72
CA PRO A 55 -29.16 -11.24 18.58
C PRO A 55 -28.85 -12.69 18.21
N ASP A 56 -29.38 -13.19 17.10
CA ASP A 56 -28.73 -14.29 16.38
C ASP A 56 -27.32 -13.80 16.02
N PRO A 57 -26.23 -14.35 16.58
CA PRO A 57 -24.89 -14.06 16.08
C PRO A 57 -24.60 -15.01 14.93
N HIS A 58 -25.44 -14.95 13.89
CA HIS A 58 -25.20 -15.61 12.62
C HIS A 58 -25.52 -14.61 11.53
N THR A 59 -24.53 -13.82 11.16
CA THR A 59 -24.46 -13.41 9.76
C THR A 59 -23.03 -13.68 9.33
N ASP A 60 -22.81 -14.97 9.04
CA ASP A 60 -21.82 -15.43 8.09
C ASP A 60 -22.09 -14.73 6.73
N GLU A 61 -21.81 -13.43 6.63
CA GLU A 61 -21.91 -12.65 5.38
C GLU A 61 -20.78 -13.01 4.39
N ASP A 62 -19.92 -14.00 4.72
CA ASP A 62 -19.06 -14.72 3.77
C ASP A 62 -19.86 -15.80 3.01
N THR A 63 -21.11 -15.48 2.66
CA THR A 63 -21.91 -16.33 1.79
C THR A 63 -21.39 -16.13 0.38
N THR A 64 -20.75 -17.15 -0.17
CA THR A 64 -20.37 -17.17 -1.58
C THR A 64 -21.63 -17.02 -2.43
N LEU A 65 -21.74 -15.89 -3.12
CA LEU A 65 -22.87 -15.57 -3.99
C LEU A 65 -22.40 -15.55 -5.43
N TYR A 66 -23.10 -16.27 -6.30
CA TYR A 66 -22.80 -16.33 -7.73
C TYR A 66 -24.08 -16.06 -8.52
N GLU A 67 -24.43 -14.79 -8.69
CA GLU A 67 -25.54 -14.34 -9.52
C GLU A 67 -25.02 -13.76 -10.84
N ASP A 68 -25.83 -13.73 -11.91
CA ASP A 68 -25.38 -13.23 -13.22
C ASP A 68 -24.75 -11.83 -13.20
N ARG A 69 -25.07 -11.00 -12.19
CA ARG A 69 -24.65 -9.60 -12.05
C ARG A 69 -24.02 -9.25 -10.70
N LEU A 70 -24.00 -10.19 -9.75
CA LEU A 70 -23.47 -9.99 -8.41
C LEU A 70 -22.69 -11.24 -8.00
N TRP A 71 -21.38 -11.10 -7.80
CA TRP A 71 -20.54 -12.18 -7.29
C TRP A 71 -19.92 -11.75 -5.97
N ARG A 72 -19.94 -12.61 -4.96
CA ARG A 72 -19.24 -12.43 -3.69
C ARG A 72 -18.43 -13.68 -3.41
N ASP A 73 -17.11 -13.54 -3.30
CA ASP A 73 -16.19 -14.66 -3.07
C ASP A 73 -14.82 -14.12 -2.60
N ASP A 74 -14.13 -14.86 -1.73
CA ASP A 74 -12.76 -14.56 -1.26
C ASP A 74 -12.58 -13.15 -0.65
N GLY A 75 -13.61 -12.61 0.01
CA GLY A 75 -13.55 -11.25 0.55
C GLY A 75 -13.73 -10.14 -0.50
N TRP A 76 -14.22 -10.48 -1.70
CA TRP A 76 -14.46 -9.55 -2.80
C TRP A 76 -15.90 -9.65 -3.31
N THR A 77 -16.51 -8.49 -3.53
CA THR A 77 -17.81 -8.34 -4.16
C THR A 77 -17.66 -7.68 -5.54
N ALA A 78 -18.06 -8.37 -6.60
CA ALA A 78 -18.14 -7.84 -7.97
C ALA A 78 -19.60 -7.53 -8.34
N ARG A 79 -19.87 -6.29 -8.79
CA ARG A 79 -21.21 -5.82 -9.18
C ARG A 79 -21.20 -5.30 -10.60
N VAL A 80 -22.10 -5.81 -11.45
CA VAL A 80 -22.28 -5.31 -12.82
C VAL A 80 -23.40 -4.27 -12.85
N ILE A 81 -22.99 -3.00 -12.88
CA ILE A 81 -23.86 -1.83 -12.91
C ILE A 81 -23.96 -1.27 -14.33
N LYS A 82 -25.04 -0.54 -14.62
CA LYS A 82 -25.17 0.20 -15.87
C LYS A 82 -24.39 1.51 -15.73
N ASN A 83 -23.50 1.81 -16.67
CA ASN A 83 -22.84 3.11 -16.70
C ASN A 83 -23.83 4.15 -17.26
N GLU A 84 -24.00 5.28 -16.58
CA GLU A 84 -24.83 6.39 -17.09
C GLU A 84 -24.07 7.26 -18.10
N ASP A 85 -22.73 7.28 -18.04
CA ASP A 85 -21.88 8.14 -18.87
C ASP A 85 -21.45 7.51 -20.20
N ASP A 86 -21.38 6.18 -20.26
CA ASP A 86 -21.10 5.41 -21.48
C ASP A 86 -22.24 4.43 -21.75
N ASP A 87 -22.73 4.32 -22.99
CA ASP A 87 -23.73 3.33 -23.44
C ASP A 87 -23.23 1.86 -23.26
N GLY A 88 -23.09 1.41 -22.00
CA GLY A 88 -22.43 0.17 -21.61
C GLY A 88 -22.62 -0.20 -20.14
N TRP A 89 -22.02 -1.33 -19.77
CA TRP A 89 -21.99 -1.84 -18.40
C TRP A 89 -20.64 -1.51 -17.77
N ALA A 90 -20.61 -1.32 -16.46
CA ALA A 90 -19.40 -1.23 -15.67
C ALA A 90 -19.39 -2.35 -14.63
N VAL A 91 -18.21 -2.80 -14.26
CA VAL A 91 -18.02 -3.71 -13.13
C VAL A 91 -17.35 -2.95 -12.00
N GLU A 92 -17.97 -3.00 -10.83
CA GLU A 92 -17.43 -2.48 -9.59
C GLU A 92 -16.88 -3.64 -8.77
N MET A 93 -15.62 -3.54 -8.35
CA MET A 93 -14.98 -4.46 -7.44
C MET A 93 -14.83 -3.80 -6.09
N ILE A 94 -15.49 -4.36 -5.07
CA ILE A 94 -15.50 -3.88 -3.70
C ILE A 94 -14.79 -4.96 -2.85
N LYS A 95 -13.87 -4.52 -1.98
CA LYS A 95 -13.23 -5.40 -1.01
C LYS A 95 -14.05 -5.39 0.28
N ASP A 96 -14.30 -6.54 0.87
CA ASP A 96 -15.07 -6.64 2.09
C ASP A 96 -14.34 -5.90 3.24
N GLY A 97 -15.06 -4.99 3.89
CA GLY A 97 -14.53 -4.07 4.89
C GLY A 97 -14.24 -2.65 4.39
N GLU A 98 -14.28 -2.39 3.08
CA GLU A 98 -14.15 -1.05 2.49
C GLU A 98 -15.50 -0.59 1.92
N ALA A 99 -15.89 0.67 2.19
CA ALA A 99 -17.11 1.25 1.62
C ALA A 99 -16.91 1.73 0.17
N GLU A 100 -15.65 1.97 -0.23
CA GLU A 100 -15.30 2.46 -1.57
C GLU A 100 -14.90 1.31 -2.51
N PRO A 101 -15.34 1.32 -3.77
CA PRO A 101 -14.93 0.33 -4.75
C PRO A 101 -13.44 0.48 -5.07
N ALA A 102 -12.67 -0.60 -4.89
CA ALA A 102 -11.25 -0.65 -5.18
C ALA A 102 -10.93 -0.48 -6.68
N LEU A 103 -11.88 -0.85 -7.55
CA LEU A 103 -11.77 -0.73 -9.00
C LEU A 103 -13.15 -0.66 -9.63
N THR A 104 -13.42 0.39 -10.39
CA THR A 104 -14.58 0.46 -11.31
C THR A 104 -14.05 0.54 -12.72
N GLY A 105 -14.47 -0.40 -13.58
CA GLY A 105 -13.99 -0.50 -14.94
C GLY A 105 -15.09 -0.79 -15.96
N PRO A 106 -14.88 -0.43 -17.23
CA PRO A 106 -15.84 -0.75 -18.29
C PRO A 106 -15.97 -2.27 -18.45
N TRP A 107 -17.20 -2.77 -18.43
CA TRP A 107 -17.55 -4.17 -18.63
C TRP A 107 -18.21 -4.34 -20.01
N THR A 108 -17.40 -4.65 -21.01
CA THR A 108 -17.89 -4.87 -22.39
C THR A 108 -17.47 -6.24 -22.88
N MET A 109 -18.32 -7.23 -22.69
CA MET A 109 -18.14 -8.53 -23.34
C MET A 109 -19.45 -8.97 -23.96
N GLY A 110 -19.72 -8.54 -25.20
CA GLY A 110 -20.88 -8.97 -25.98
C GLY A 110 -21.23 -8.00 -27.09
N ARG A 111 -21.54 -8.52 -28.29
CA ARG A 111 -22.06 -7.75 -29.42
C ARG A 111 -23.45 -7.18 -29.11
N ASP A 112 -24.18 -7.84 -28.22
CA ASP A 112 -25.50 -7.43 -27.75
C ASP A 112 -25.35 -6.48 -26.57
N LYS A 113 -25.39 -5.17 -26.85
CA LYS A 113 -25.37 -4.09 -25.84
C LYS A 113 -26.50 -4.13 -24.80
N LYS A 114 -27.44 -5.08 -24.90
CA LYS A 114 -28.65 -5.14 -24.08
C LYS A 114 -28.62 -6.16 -22.96
N ASN A 115 -27.85 -7.24 -23.07
CA ASN A 115 -27.74 -8.23 -22.00
C ASN A 115 -26.26 -8.39 -21.63
N PRO A 116 -25.84 -7.96 -20.43
CA PRO A 116 -24.46 -8.13 -20.02
C PRO A 116 -24.13 -9.62 -20.03
N LYS A 117 -22.94 -9.99 -20.50
CA LYS A 117 -22.48 -11.37 -20.36
C LYS A 117 -22.47 -11.71 -18.87
N PRO A 118 -23.05 -12.87 -18.48
CA PRO A 118 -23.03 -13.31 -17.10
C PRO A 118 -21.59 -13.37 -16.62
N LEU A 119 -21.35 -12.88 -15.41
CA LEU A 119 -20.04 -12.94 -14.79
C LEU A 119 -19.65 -14.42 -14.63
N ASP A 120 -18.44 -14.76 -15.08
CA ASP A 120 -17.91 -16.13 -15.10
C ASP A 120 -16.77 -16.27 -14.07
N PRO A 121 -16.51 -17.45 -13.48
CA PRO A 121 -15.45 -17.62 -12.49
C PRO A 121 -14.07 -17.14 -12.97
N ASN A 122 -13.73 -17.35 -14.26
CA ASN A 122 -12.44 -16.92 -14.79
C ASN A 122 -12.34 -15.39 -14.92
N ALA A 123 -13.45 -14.75 -15.28
CA ALA A 123 -13.55 -13.30 -15.31
C ALA A 123 -13.42 -12.71 -13.91
N PHE A 124 -14.16 -13.26 -12.93
CA PHE A 124 -14.12 -12.82 -11.55
C PHE A 124 -12.70 -12.89 -10.97
N ARG A 125 -12.00 -14.03 -11.12
CA ARG A 125 -10.61 -14.19 -10.65
C ARG A 125 -9.65 -13.17 -11.27
N THR A 126 -9.86 -12.81 -12.52
CA THR A 126 -9.05 -11.77 -13.20
C THR A 126 -9.30 -10.40 -12.58
N LEU A 127 -10.55 -10.04 -12.34
CA LEU A 127 -10.94 -8.78 -11.71
C LEU A 127 -10.41 -8.67 -10.28
N VAL A 128 -10.53 -9.74 -9.48
CA VAL A 128 -9.96 -9.81 -8.12
C VAL A 128 -8.45 -9.56 -8.15
N LYS A 129 -7.73 -10.18 -9.08
CA LYS A 129 -6.28 -9.95 -9.24
C LYS A 129 -5.96 -8.50 -9.59
N THR A 130 -6.69 -7.91 -10.54
CA THR A 130 -6.48 -6.51 -10.95
C THR A 130 -6.80 -5.55 -9.80
N ALA A 131 -7.93 -5.72 -9.12
CA ALA A 131 -8.34 -4.88 -7.99
C ALA A 131 -7.36 -4.99 -6.82
N SER A 132 -6.90 -6.21 -6.50
CA SER A 132 -5.85 -6.43 -5.49
C SER A 132 -4.54 -5.73 -5.85
N GLU A 133 -4.15 -5.76 -7.12
CA GLU A 133 -2.94 -5.07 -7.59
C GLU A 133 -3.09 -3.54 -7.54
N VAL A 134 -4.28 -3.02 -7.86
CA VAL A 134 -4.62 -1.60 -7.76
C VAL A 134 -4.48 -1.14 -6.30
N LEU A 135 -5.11 -1.83 -5.34
CA LEU A 135 -4.96 -1.51 -3.92
C LEU A 135 -3.49 -1.52 -3.47
N ARG A 136 -2.76 -2.59 -3.79
CA ARG A 136 -1.33 -2.69 -3.46
C ARG A 136 -0.51 -1.54 -4.08
N ARG A 137 -0.84 -1.13 -5.30
CA ARG A 137 -0.18 0.02 -5.97
C ARG A 137 -0.56 1.34 -5.33
N HIS A 138 -1.83 1.54 -4.95
CA HIS A 138 -2.26 2.76 -4.25
C HIS A 138 -1.57 2.90 -2.89
N GLU A 139 -1.45 1.80 -2.14
CA GLU A 139 -0.70 1.76 -0.88
C GLU A 139 0.78 2.08 -1.11
N GLN A 140 1.41 1.46 -2.11
CA GLN A 140 2.81 1.73 -2.43
C GLN A 140 3.04 3.15 -2.94
N GLN A 141 2.11 3.71 -3.71
CA GLN A 141 2.16 5.11 -4.12
C GLN A 141 1.98 6.05 -2.92
N ARG A 142 1.08 5.72 -1.99
CA ARG A 142 0.91 6.48 -0.74
C ARG A 142 2.18 6.45 0.10
N HIS A 143 2.81 5.28 0.26
CA HIS A 143 4.10 5.15 0.96
C HIS A 143 5.24 5.88 0.26
N ALA A 144 5.35 5.81 -1.07
CA ALA A 144 6.39 6.51 -1.83
C ALA A 144 6.17 8.04 -1.88
N MET A 145 4.94 8.51 -1.67
CA MET A 145 4.65 9.94 -1.49
C MET A 145 5.01 10.42 -0.09
N LEU A 146 4.83 9.58 0.93
CA LEU A 146 5.10 9.92 2.33
C LEU A 146 6.57 9.73 2.73
N HIS A 147 7.30 8.83 2.06
CA HIS A 147 8.70 8.51 2.33
C HIS A 147 9.53 8.78 1.09
N LYS A 148 10.51 9.67 1.21
CA LYS A 148 11.42 9.99 0.11
C LYS A 148 12.83 10.07 0.63
N ASP A 149 13.76 9.32 0.04
CA ASP A 149 15.18 9.35 0.41
C ASP A 149 16.07 9.74 -0.77
N PHE A 150 17.19 10.39 -0.44
CA PHE A 150 18.27 10.71 -1.36
C PHE A 150 19.61 10.48 -0.70
N THR A 151 20.48 9.72 -1.35
CA THR A 151 21.88 9.60 -0.95
C THR A 151 22.69 10.75 -1.59
N VAL A 152 23.37 11.50 -0.74
CA VAL A 152 24.31 12.58 -1.09
C VAL A 152 25.69 12.25 -0.56
N ARG A 153 26.73 12.84 -1.15
CA ARG A 153 28.11 12.60 -0.71
C ARG A 153 28.60 13.84 0.02
N ALA A 154 29.09 13.66 1.23
CA ALA A 154 29.68 14.72 2.05
C ALA A 154 31.02 14.23 2.62
N ASP A 155 32.07 15.04 2.47
CA ASP A 155 33.42 14.73 2.97
C ASP A 155 33.98 13.35 2.61
N GLY A 156 33.53 12.79 1.48
CA GLY A 156 33.94 11.48 0.98
C GLY A 156 33.04 10.31 1.43
N GLU A 157 32.17 10.55 2.41
CA GLU A 157 31.20 9.60 2.95
C GLU A 157 29.83 9.78 2.29
N ASP A 158 29.08 8.67 2.19
CA ASP A 158 27.72 8.68 1.67
C ASP A 158 26.74 8.89 2.83
N VAL A 159 25.92 9.93 2.73
CA VAL A 159 24.89 10.31 3.69
C VAL A 159 23.53 10.14 3.03
N THR A 160 22.65 9.33 3.62
CA THR A 160 21.28 9.14 3.17
C THR A 160 20.37 10.11 3.90
N VAL A 161 19.76 11.03 3.16
CA VAL A 161 18.78 11.98 3.68
C VAL A 161 17.39 11.43 3.41
N SER A 162 16.62 11.12 4.44
CA SER A 162 15.23 10.66 4.33
C SER A 162 14.26 11.73 4.81
N LEU A 163 13.14 11.88 4.10
CA LEU A 163 11.99 12.70 4.46
C LEU A 163 10.80 11.79 4.71
N ASP A 164 10.27 11.83 5.92
CA ASP A 164 9.07 11.08 6.35
C ASP A 164 7.94 12.07 6.67
N ILE A 165 6.88 12.12 5.87
CA ILE A 165 5.71 12.97 6.11
C ILE A 165 4.78 12.28 7.11
N VAL A 166 4.45 12.97 8.20
CA VAL A 166 3.49 12.56 9.22
C VAL A 166 2.16 13.27 8.96
N PRO A 167 1.11 12.56 8.50
CA PRO A 167 -0.21 13.12 8.32
C PRO A 167 -0.91 13.23 9.68
N ASP A 168 -0.71 14.37 10.35
CA ASP A 168 -1.44 14.75 11.56
C ASP A 168 -2.70 15.57 11.17
N GLU A 169 -3.80 15.42 11.92
CA GLU A 169 -5.08 16.10 11.62
C GLU A 169 -5.04 17.61 11.90
N ASP A 170 -4.20 18.05 12.85
CA ASP A 170 -4.14 19.44 13.30
C ASP A 170 -2.86 20.16 12.82
N ASP A 171 -1.72 19.47 12.72
CA ASP A 171 -0.43 20.07 12.31
C ASP A 171 0.43 19.11 11.48
N PRO A 172 0.14 18.94 10.16
CA PRO A 172 0.89 18.01 9.31
C PRO A 172 2.35 18.47 9.14
N TYR A 173 3.28 17.56 9.43
CA TYR A 173 4.71 17.84 9.39
C TYR A 173 5.50 16.75 8.68
N ALA A 174 6.78 16.99 8.44
CA ALA A 174 7.69 15.98 7.95
C ALA A 174 8.99 15.94 8.76
N ASP A 175 9.51 14.74 8.98
CA ASP A 175 10.79 14.50 9.62
C ASP A 175 11.87 14.34 8.56
N LEU A 176 12.86 15.23 8.59
CA LEU A 176 14.06 15.18 7.76
C LEU A 176 15.19 14.56 8.59
N LYS A 177 15.69 13.41 8.18
CA LYS A 177 16.74 12.65 8.88
C LYS A 177 17.94 12.48 7.97
N ALA A 178 19.13 12.60 8.53
CA ALA A 178 20.38 12.25 7.87
C ALA A 178 20.93 10.97 8.51
N LEU A 179 21.26 10.00 7.69
CA LEU A 179 21.80 8.70 8.07
C LEU A 179 23.17 8.53 7.42
N ASP A 180 24.14 7.98 8.13
CA ASP A 180 25.43 7.62 7.54
C ASP A 180 25.34 6.35 6.66
N SER A 181 26.46 5.96 6.06
CA SER A 181 26.58 4.73 5.25
C SER A 181 26.28 3.42 6.00
N PHE A 182 26.30 3.44 7.34
CA PHE A 182 25.97 2.31 8.21
C PHE A 182 24.52 2.38 8.74
N GLY A 183 23.76 3.42 8.38
CA GLY A 183 22.40 3.68 8.83
C GLY A 183 22.30 4.32 10.22
N ALA A 184 23.39 4.87 10.76
CA ALA A 184 23.36 5.62 12.01
C ALA A 184 22.83 7.05 11.78
N LEU A 185 21.96 7.50 12.68
CA LEU A 185 21.36 8.84 12.61
C LEU A 185 22.40 9.92 12.92
N LEU A 186 22.73 10.76 11.94
CA LEU A 186 23.61 11.92 12.07
C LEU A 186 22.84 13.15 12.56
N ALA A 187 21.65 13.39 11.99
CA ALA A 187 20.81 14.53 12.34
C ALA A 187 19.33 14.25 12.09
N HIS A 188 18.46 14.96 12.81
CA HIS A 188 17.02 14.91 12.66
C HIS A 188 16.41 16.29 12.91
N VAL A 189 15.60 16.77 11.97
CA VAL A 189 14.91 18.06 12.06
C VAL A 189 13.48 17.92 11.56
N ARG A 190 12.54 18.61 12.22
CA ARG A 190 11.15 18.75 11.79
C ARG A 190 10.98 19.90 10.80
N VAL A 191 10.42 19.61 9.63
CA VAL A 191 10.13 20.56 8.54
C VAL A 191 8.64 20.52 8.19
N SER A 192 8.19 21.47 7.35
CA SER A 192 6.81 21.47 6.86
C SER A 192 6.50 20.22 6.04
N ALA A 193 5.26 19.71 6.10
CA ALA A 193 4.79 18.60 5.25
C ALA A 193 4.89 18.92 3.74
N GLY A 194 4.93 20.21 3.36
CA GLY A 194 5.13 20.65 1.97
C GLY A 194 6.58 20.69 1.50
N PHE A 195 7.55 20.35 2.36
CA PHE A 195 8.98 20.41 2.02
C PHE A 195 9.33 19.44 0.89
N LYS A 196 9.84 19.97 -0.23
CA LYS A 196 10.21 19.15 -1.38
C LYS A 196 11.65 18.66 -1.26
N LEU A 197 11.83 17.43 -0.80
CA LEU A 197 13.15 16.80 -0.83
C LEU A 197 13.58 16.51 -2.29
N SER A 198 14.75 17.04 -2.64
CA SER A 198 15.48 16.85 -3.89
C SER A 198 16.96 16.62 -3.58
N LYS A 199 17.73 16.10 -4.55
CA LYS A 199 19.17 15.91 -4.37
C LYS A 199 19.90 17.22 -4.00
N THR A 200 19.50 18.34 -4.61
CA THR A 200 20.10 19.66 -4.33
C THR A 200 19.78 20.15 -2.93
N SER A 201 18.53 20.01 -2.48
CA SER A 201 18.14 20.44 -1.13
C SER A 201 18.72 19.53 -0.05
N ALA A 202 18.86 18.23 -0.34
CA ALA A 202 19.56 17.28 0.53
C ALA A 202 21.03 17.66 0.69
N GLN A 203 21.74 17.93 -0.41
CA GLN A 203 23.14 18.36 -0.37
C GLN A 203 23.30 19.67 0.40
N ALA A 204 22.46 20.68 0.10
CA ALA A 204 22.51 21.96 0.80
C ALA A 204 22.25 21.82 2.31
N TRP A 205 21.41 20.88 2.73
CA TRP A 205 21.17 20.63 4.14
C TRP A 205 22.38 20.00 4.84
N VAL A 206 23.04 19.04 4.19
CA VAL A 206 24.27 18.42 4.70
C VAL A 206 25.41 19.44 4.74
N ASP A 207 25.59 20.25 3.69
CA ASP A 207 26.62 21.29 3.61
C ASP A 207 26.42 22.41 4.66
N ASN A 208 25.18 22.62 5.14
CA ASN A 208 24.84 23.56 6.20
C ASN A 208 24.94 22.96 7.63
N ASP A 209 25.66 21.85 7.79
CA ASP A 209 25.84 21.19 9.10
C ASP A 209 24.49 20.79 9.73
N PHE A 210 23.57 20.30 8.89
CA PHE A 210 22.23 19.82 9.24
C PHE A 210 21.30 20.84 9.91
N ARG A 211 21.57 22.15 9.76
CA ARG A 211 20.66 23.20 10.24
C ARG A 211 19.30 23.12 9.58
N LYS A 212 18.25 23.53 10.31
CA LYS A 212 16.89 23.52 9.78
C LYS A 212 16.82 24.32 8.47
N PRO A 213 16.39 23.72 7.34
CA PRO A 213 16.17 24.46 6.11
C PRO A 213 14.97 25.40 6.29
N ASP A 214 15.10 26.64 5.82
CA ASP A 214 14.02 27.63 5.73
C ASP A 214 12.98 27.26 4.66
#